data_AF-A0A3A0F2I4-F1
#
_entry.id   AF-A0A3A0F2I4-F1
#
_cell.length_a   1.000
_cell.length_b   1.000
_cell.length_c   1.000
_cell.angle_alpha   90.00
_cell.angle_beta   90.00
_cell.angle_gamma   90.00
#
_symmetry.space_group_name_H-M   'P 1'
#
loop_
_entity.id
_entity.type
_entity.pdbx_description
1 polymer ?
#
loop_
_entity_poly.entity_id
_entity_poly.type
_entity_poly.pdbx_seq_one_letter_code
_entity_poly.pdbx_strand_id
1 'polypeptide(L)'
;MNNINPDVIMIGVFGATIVLMISVVFVVGILSPANRAMQQRLTKMRTRYAASARGKGGDAARKLLLYARESSLDSALKRLLPRPAELRQRLNQTGKTISLGHYALFNAISVIGASLLMAIASGMPVVAAILLGIFIGLFIPHFAVSRMIAMRQKKFTTLFPEAIDLIVRGLKSGLPVTESIFAVGREMDDPVGVEFRKISDDIRLGKTMSDALWSATDRLATQEFKFFVISLSVQQETGGNLAETLSNLSTILRSRQQMRLKIKAMSSEGRASAMIIGALPFIMFGIIMTMNPEYASVLYTDPRAQIASVGSLIWMGIGMFMISKMISFEI
;
A
#
# COMPACT_ATOMS: atom_id res chain seq x y z
N MET A 1 2.61 39.23 -20.77
CA MET A 1 3.71 38.26 -20.93
C MET A 1 4.69 38.48 -19.80
N ASN A 2 4.58 37.70 -18.72
CA ASN A 2 5.51 37.82 -17.58
C ASN A 2 6.82 37.15 -17.96
N ASN A 3 7.88 37.94 -18.04
CA ASN A 3 9.23 37.49 -18.33
C ASN A 3 9.81 36.86 -17.04
N ILE A 4 9.51 35.58 -16.82
CA ILE A 4 10.09 34.83 -15.70
C ILE A 4 11.50 34.44 -16.13
N ASN A 5 12.52 34.97 -15.43
CA ASN A 5 13.92 34.69 -15.74
C ASN A 5 14.19 33.18 -15.73
N PRO A 6 14.83 32.63 -16.77
CA PRO A 6 15.11 31.19 -16.88
C PRO A 6 15.97 30.66 -15.71
N ASP A 7 16.82 31.50 -15.12
CA ASP A 7 17.61 31.15 -13.94
C ASP A 7 16.74 30.94 -12.68
N VAL A 8 15.64 31.69 -12.54
CA VAL A 8 14.70 31.54 -11.41
C VAL A 8 13.91 30.23 -11.55
N ILE A 9 13.57 29.84 -12.78
CA ILE A 9 12.92 28.56 -13.07
C ILE A 9 13.89 27.41 -12.77
N MET A 10 15.16 27.53 -13.19
CA MET A 10 16.17 26.48 -12.96
C MET A 10 16.48 26.30 -11.47
N ILE A 11 16.65 27.40 -10.72
CA ILE A 11 16.88 27.37 -9.26
C ILE A 11 15.66 26.82 -8.53
N GLY A 12 14.44 27.17 -8.96
CA GLY A 12 13.22 26.65 -8.38
C GLY A 12 13.01 25.16 -8.62
N VAL A 13 13.28 24.68 -9.84
CA VAL A 13 13.25 23.25 -10.18
C VAL A 13 14.32 22.48 -9.39
N PHE A 14 15.51 23.06 -9.22
CA PHE A 14 16.59 22.44 -8.45
C PHE A 14 16.29 22.38 -6.94
N GLY A 15 15.81 23.48 -6.35
CA GLY A 15 15.41 23.52 -4.95
C GLY A 15 14.26 22.57 -4.64
N ALA A 16 13.36 22.41 -5.60
CA ALA A 16 12.18 21.62 -5.39
C ALA A 16 12.38 20.12 -5.72
N THR A 17 13.30 19.79 -6.63
CA THR A 17 13.83 18.42 -6.74
C THR A 17 14.62 18.01 -5.50
N ILE A 18 15.32 18.94 -4.84
CA ILE A 18 15.97 18.70 -3.54
C ILE A 18 14.93 18.45 -2.43
N VAL A 19 13.86 19.24 -2.35
CA VAL A 19 12.79 18.99 -1.36
C VAL A 19 12.11 17.64 -1.62
N LEU A 20 11.89 17.29 -2.89
CA LEU A 20 11.32 16.00 -3.27
C LEU A 20 12.31 14.86 -2.94
N MET A 21 13.60 15.02 -3.22
CA MET A 21 14.67 14.09 -2.81
C MET A 21 14.76 13.95 -1.28
N ILE A 22 14.70 15.04 -0.51
CA ILE A 22 14.71 15.01 0.95
C ILE A 22 13.47 14.28 1.47
N SER A 23 12.30 14.51 0.87
CA SER A 23 11.08 13.79 1.23
C SER A 23 11.18 12.29 0.91
N VAL A 24 11.78 11.92 -0.22
CA VAL A 24 12.03 10.52 -0.61
C VAL A 24 13.10 9.88 0.29
N VAL A 25 14.17 10.57 0.63
CA VAL A 25 15.25 10.10 1.53
C VAL A 25 14.73 9.97 2.95
N PHE A 26 13.85 10.86 3.42
CA PHE A 26 13.20 10.75 4.71
C PHE A 26 12.22 9.57 4.76
N VAL A 27 11.49 9.33 3.66
CA VAL A 27 10.65 8.15 3.45
C VAL A 27 11.50 6.88 3.48
N VAL A 28 12.58 6.80 2.69
CA VAL A 28 13.49 5.64 2.70
C VAL A 28 14.16 5.48 4.06
N GLY A 29 14.53 6.56 4.75
CA GLY A 29 15.13 6.53 6.08
C GLY A 29 14.21 5.97 7.15
N ILE A 30 12.95 6.39 7.18
CA ILE A 30 11.91 5.85 8.09
C ILE A 30 11.50 4.42 7.70
N LEU A 31 11.50 4.08 6.40
CA LEU A 31 11.21 2.73 5.90
C LEU A 31 12.41 1.77 5.98
N SER A 32 13.64 2.27 6.16
CA SER A 32 14.85 1.45 6.14
C SER A 32 14.94 0.53 7.36
N PRO A 33 15.36 -0.73 7.18
CA PRO A 33 15.51 -1.70 8.26
C PRO A 33 16.58 -1.32 9.30
N ALA A 34 17.40 -0.29 9.02
CA ALA A 34 18.38 0.26 9.96
C ALA A 34 17.75 0.77 11.27
N ASN A 35 16.47 1.14 11.24
CA ASN A 35 15.73 1.52 12.45
C ASN A 35 15.39 0.33 13.35
N ARG A 36 15.52 -0.93 12.90
CA ARG A 36 15.27 -2.11 13.76
C ARG A 36 16.30 -2.21 14.88
N ALA A 37 17.58 -1.91 14.61
CA ALA A 37 18.64 -1.95 15.61
C ALA A 37 18.50 -0.84 16.66
N MET A 38 18.14 0.37 16.22
CA MET A 38 17.90 1.51 17.12
C MET A 38 16.62 1.32 17.96
N GLN A 39 15.55 0.82 17.34
CA GLN A 39 14.31 0.47 18.03
C GLN A 39 14.55 -0.64 19.06
N GLN A 40 15.28 -1.71 18.71
CA GLN A 40 15.63 -2.80 19.64
C GLN A 40 16.50 -2.31 20.81
N ARG A 41 17.40 -1.35 20.59
CA ARG A 41 18.18 -0.71 21.66
C ARG A 41 17.29 0.15 22.56
N LEU A 42 16.34 0.89 21.99
CA LEU A 42 15.37 1.68 22.74
C LEU A 42 14.39 0.80 23.53
N THR A 43 13.93 -0.34 23.02
CA THR A 43 13.11 -1.28 23.79
C THR A 43 13.89 -1.93 24.92
N LYS A 44 15.17 -2.30 24.71
CA LYS A 44 16.05 -2.82 25.77
C LYS A 44 16.36 -1.79 26.85
N MET A 45 16.47 -0.50 26.49
CA MET A 45 16.57 0.58 27.47
C MET A 45 15.23 0.80 28.19
N ARG A 46 14.10 0.80 27.47
CA ARG A 46 12.75 0.91 28.06
C ARG A 46 12.42 -0.22 29.03
N THR A 47 12.82 -1.46 28.76
CA THR A 47 12.61 -2.57 29.71
C THR A 47 13.50 -2.46 30.94
N ARG A 48 14.73 -1.94 30.82
CA ARG A 48 15.58 -1.62 31.99
C ARG A 48 15.01 -0.48 32.84
N TYR A 49 14.48 0.57 32.22
CA TYR A 49 13.79 1.67 32.93
C TYR A 49 12.44 1.25 33.51
N ALA A 50 11.67 0.38 32.84
CA ALA A 50 10.41 -0.16 33.35
C ALA A 50 10.61 -1.15 34.51
N ALA A 51 11.70 -1.94 34.49
CA ALA A 51 12.09 -2.78 35.62
C ALA A 51 12.54 -1.93 36.84
N SER A 52 13.18 -0.78 36.61
CA SER A 52 13.52 0.19 37.66
C SER A 52 12.29 0.97 38.17
N ALA A 53 11.31 1.26 37.30
CA ALA A 53 10.06 1.95 37.66
C ALA A 53 9.08 1.11 38.50
N ARG A 54 9.30 -0.20 38.61
CA ARG A 54 8.58 -1.08 39.56
C ARG A 54 8.86 -0.74 41.03
N GLY A 55 9.92 0.05 41.31
CA GLY A 55 10.39 0.34 42.66
C GLY A 55 9.79 1.56 43.35
N LYS A 56 9.26 2.58 42.65
CA LYS A 56 8.58 3.77 43.20
C LYS A 56 8.16 4.70 42.05
N GLY A 57 6.86 5.02 41.92
CA GLY A 57 6.36 6.07 41.00
C GLY A 57 5.69 5.63 39.69
N GLY A 58 5.15 4.40 39.62
CA GLY A 58 4.58 3.82 38.40
C GLY A 58 3.44 4.61 37.74
N ASP A 59 2.67 5.41 38.49
CA ASP A 59 1.56 6.19 37.93
C ASP A 59 1.99 7.47 37.21
N ALA A 60 3.07 8.11 37.67
CA ALA A 60 3.64 9.28 37.00
C ALA A 60 4.33 8.89 35.69
N ALA A 61 5.08 7.78 35.69
CA ALA A 61 5.70 7.24 34.48
C ALA A 61 4.65 6.73 33.48
N ARG A 62 3.57 6.08 33.95
CA ARG A 62 2.44 5.66 33.10
C ARG A 62 1.68 6.85 32.51
N LYS A 63 1.40 7.89 33.31
CA LYS A 63 0.79 9.14 32.84
C LYS A 63 1.70 9.89 31.86
N LEU A 64 3.02 9.90 32.08
CA LEU A 64 3.99 10.52 31.17
C LEU A 64 4.20 9.71 29.88
N LEU A 65 4.08 8.38 29.91
CA LEU A 65 4.09 7.55 28.69
C LEU A 65 2.78 7.68 27.89
N LEU A 66 1.65 7.90 28.57
CA LEU A 66 0.39 8.24 27.93
C LEU A 66 0.42 9.67 27.34
N TYR A 67 1.05 10.63 28.03
CA TYR A 67 1.30 11.99 27.53
C TYR A 67 2.35 12.06 26.42
N ALA A 68 3.42 11.27 26.48
CA ALA A 68 4.43 11.17 25.42
C ALA A 68 3.91 10.43 24.18
N ARG A 69 2.84 9.64 24.33
CA ARG A 69 2.08 9.01 23.23
C ARG A 69 1.09 9.99 22.60
N GLU A 70 0.58 10.96 23.35
CA GLU A 70 -0.16 12.12 22.83
C GLU A 70 0.80 13.28 22.57
N SER A 71 1.54 13.21 21.45
CA SER A 71 2.12 14.43 20.89
C SER A 71 0.97 15.42 20.66
N SER A 72 1.10 16.65 21.15
CA SER A 72 0.18 17.79 21.02
C SER A 72 -0.26 18.09 19.57
N LEU A 73 0.38 17.47 18.58
CA LEU A 73 -0.03 17.42 17.19
C LEU A 73 -1.30 16.58 16.96
N ASP A 74 -1.46 15.45 17.66
CA ASP A 74 -2.58 14.51 17.49
C ASP A 74 -3.92 15.09 17.97
N SER A 75 -3.91 16.04 18.91
CA SER A 75 -5.09 16.77 19.38
C SER A 75 -5.49 17.93 18.46
N ALA A 76 -4.52 18.66 17.90
CA ALA A 76 -4.77 19.73 16.93
C ALA A 76 -5.26 19.18 15.58
N LEU A 77 -4.71 18.04 15.16
CA LEU A 77 -5.07 17.37 13.90
C LEU A 77 -6.45 16.69 13.92
N LYS A 78 -6.98 16.32 15.09
CA LYS A 78 -8.36 15.80 15.24
C LYS A 78 -9.43 16.81 14.79
N ARG A 79 -9.13 18.12 14.82
CA ARG A 79 -10.05 19.18 14.36
C ARG A 79 -9.94 19.46 12.86
N LEU A 80 -8.81 19.11 12.22
CA LEU A 80 -8.52 19.45 10.83
C LEU A 80 -8.75 18.27 9.86
N LEU A 81 -8.63 17.03 10.33
CA LEU A 81 -8.78 15.84 9.49
C LEU A 81 -10.22 15.29 9.53
N PRO A 82 -10.92 15.19 8.38
CA PRO A 82 -12.14 14.42 8.27
C PRO A 82 -11.89 12.96 8.67
N ARG A 83 -12.62 12.44 9.66
CA ARG A 83 -12.61 11.02 10.09
C ARG A 83 -11.23 10.46 10.49
N PRO A 84 -10.64 10.94 11.61
CA PRO A 84 -9.32 10.47 12.07
C PRO A 84 -9.29 8.98 12.45
N ALA A 85 -10.44 8.37 12.79
CA ALA A 85 -10.54 6.95 13.10
C ALA A 85 -10.29 6.05 11.86
N GLU A 86 -10.89 6.38 10.72
CA GLU A 86 -10.73 5.63 9.46
C GLU A 86 -9.28 5.71 8.95
N LEU A 87 -8.66 6.89 9.04
CA LEU A 87 -7.25 7.09 8.69
C LEU A 87 -6.31 6.27 9.57
N ARG A 88 -6.56 6.22 10.89
CA ARG A 88 -5.78 5.37 11.81
C ARG A 88 -5.94 3.90 11.47
N GLN A 89 -7.16 3.45 11.18
CA GLN A 89 -7.40 2.07 10.76
C GLN A 89 -6.64 1.73 9.48
N ARG A 90 -6.69 2.61 8.48
CA ARG A 90 -5.94 2.44 7.22
C ARG A 90 -4.43 2.43 7.43
N LEU A 91 -3.90 3.29 8.31
CA LEU A 91 -2.48 3.26 8.66
C LEU A 91 -2.10 1.96 9.38
N ASN A 92 -2.96 1.44 10.25
CA ASN A 92 -2.75 0.14 10.91
C ASN A 92 -2.69 -1.02 9.91
N GLN A 93 -3.45 -0.94 8.81
CA GLN A 93 -3.40 -1.95 7.73
C GLN A 93 -2.02 -2.04 7.06
N THR A 94 -1.21 -0.97 7.09
CA THR A 94 0.16 -1.00 6.58
C THR A 94 1.08 -1.94 7.39
N GLY A 95 0.67 -2.31 8.61
CA GLY A 95 1.49 -3.10 9.54
C GLY A 95 2.66 -2.33 10.14
N LYS A 96 2.78 -1.03 9.84
CA LYS A 96 3.82 -0.13 10.37
C LYS A 96 3.25 0.77 11.46
N THR A 97 4.09 1.14 12.42
CA THR A 97 3.75 2.08 13.50
C THR A 97 3.81 3.54 13.00
N ILE A 98 3.04 3.87 11.96
CA ILE A 98 2.95 5.24 11.44
C ILE A 98 1.92 5.98 12.28
N SER A 99 2.37 6.99 13.03
CA SER A 99 1.46 7.86 13.79
C SER A 99 0.70 8.80 12.85
N LEU A 100 -0.53 9.14 13.23
CA LEU A 100 -1.40 10.03 12.46
C LEU A 100 -0.75 11.41 12.26
N GLY A 101 -0.04 11.92 13.27
CA GLY A 101 0.76 13.14 13.17
C GLY A 101 1.86 13.10 12.10
N HIS A 102 2.57 11.97 11.97
CA HIS A 102 3.59 11.82 10.93
C HIS A 102 2.98 11.78 9.53
N TYR A 103 1.82 11.11 9.39
CA TYR A 103 1.08 11.07 8.13
C TYR A 103 0.56 12.46 7.73
N ALA A 104 0.02 13.22 8.67
CA ALA A 104 -0.47 14.57 8.40
C ALA A 104 0.67 15.55 8.05
N LEU A 105 1.78 15.49 8.78
CA LEU A 105 2.98 16.26 8.47
C LEU A 105 3.50 15.93 7.06
N PHE A 106 3.52 14.64 6.70
CA PHE A 106 3.94 14.20 5.37
C PHE A 106 3.01 14.72 4.25
N ASN A 107 1.69 14.74 4.48
CA ASN A 107 0.74 15.36 3.56
C ASN A 107 0.98 16.87 3.45
N ALA A 108 1.16 17.58 4.57
CA ALA A 108 1.40 19.01 4.56
C ALA A 108 2.68 19.37 3.78
N ILE A 109 3.78 18.65 4.03
CA ILE A 109 5.05 18.84 3.32
C ILE A 109 4.88 18.52 1.82
N SER A 110 4.18 17.44 1.49
CA SER A 110 3.95 17.05 0.08
C SER A 110 3.11 18.08 -0.67
N VAL A 111 2.08 18.64 -0.03
CA VAL A 111 1.24 19.70 -0.60
C VAL A 111 2.03 21.00 -0.78
N ILE A 112 2.77 21.43 0.24
CA ILE A 112 3.58 22.65 0.15
C ILE A 112 4.65 22.51 -0.93
N GLY A 113 5.36 21.37 -0.95
CA GLY A 113 6.39 21.08 -1.95
C GLY A 113 5.82 21.01 -3.38
N ALA A 114 4.71 20.29 -3.59
CA ALA A 114 4.06 20.19 -4.89
C ALA A 114 3.49 21.53 -5.38
N SER A 115 2.92 22.34 -4.47
CA SER A 115 2.38 23.67 -4.83
C SER A 115 3.50 24.63 -5.21
N LEU A 116 4.61 24.63 -4.47
CA LEU A 116 5.78 25.45 -4.76
C LEU A 116 6.44 25.03 -6.09
N LEU A 117 6.55 23.72 -6.34
CA LEU A 117 7.00 23.15 -7.62
C LEU A 117 6.18 23.69 -8.80
N MET A 118 4.86 23.57 -8.72
CA MET A 118 3.97 23.97 -9.82
C MET A 118 3.96 25.49 -10.01
N ALA A 119 4.08 26.26 -8.93
CA ALA A 119 4.13 27.72 -9.01
C ALA A 119 5.38 28.21 -9.74
N ILE A 120 6.53 27.53 -9.56
CA ILE A 120 7.79 27.94 -10.18
C ILE A 120 7.99 27.33 -11.57
N ALA A 121 7.58 26.07 -11.78
CA ALA A 121 7.84 25.34 -13.02
C ALA A 121 6.85 25.68 -14.14
N SER A 122 5.60 26.03 -13.82
CA SER A 122 4.53 26.05 -14.83
C SER A 122 4.21 27.44 -15.39
N GLY A 123 4.71 28.52 -14.78
CA GLY A 123 4.34 29.90 -15.17
C GLY A 123 2.83 30.19 -15.13
N MET A 124 2.06 29.29 -14.51
CA MET A 124 0.60 29.32 -14.42
C MET A 124 0.15 30.36 -13.38
N PRO A 125 -1.11 30.83 -13.45
CA PRO A 125 -1.69 31.65 -12.38
C PRO A 125 -1.51 30.95 -11.03
N VAL A 126 -1.05 31.69 -10.01
CA VAL A 126 -0.72 31.15 -8.67
C VAL A 126 -1.86 30.30 -8.09
N VAL A 127 -3.12 30.68 -8.36
CA VAL A 127 -4.31 29.93 -7.96
C VAL A 127 -4.37 28.53 -8.59
N ALA A 128 -4.07 28.40 -9.89
CA ALA A 128 -4.07 27.11 -10.58
C ALA A 128 -2.91 26.21 -10.11
N ALA A 129 -1.74 26.80 -9.84
CA ALA A 129 -0.59 26.09 -9.30
C ALA A 129 -0.85 25.52 -7.89
N ILE A 130 -1.51 26.30 -7.02
CA ILE A 130 -1.90 25.85 -5.68
C ILE A 130 -2.93 24.72 -5.74
N LEU A 131 -3.96 24.84 -6.59
CA LEU A 131 -4.98 23.79 -6.73
C LEU A 131 -4.39 22.47 -7.22
N LEU A 132 -3.52 22.52 -8.24
CA LEU A 132 -2.83 21.32 -8.74
C LEU A 132 -1.84 20.77 -7.71
N GLY A 133 -1.13 21.64 -7.00
CA GLY A 133 -0.21 21.25 -5.93
C GLY A 133 -0.90 20.55 -4.76
N ILE A 134 -2.09 21.00 -4.36
CA ILE A 134 -2.92 20.31 -3.38
C ILE A 134 -3.34 18.93 -3.89
N PHE A 135 -3.81 18.85 -5.13
CA PHE A 135 -4.25 17.59 -5.72
C PHE A 135 -3.12 16.55 -5.78
N ILE A 136 -1.96 16.94 -6.33
CA ILE A 136 -0.79 16.07 -6.47
C ILE A 136 -0.18 15.74 -5.10
N GLY A 137 -0.05 16.75 -4.23
CA GLY A 137 0.56 16.62 -2.91
C GLY A 137 -0.24 15.74 -1.95
N LEU A 138 -1.57 15.66 -2.09
CA LEU A 138 -2.40 14.70 -1.37
C LEU A 138 -2.44 13.33 -2.05
N PHE A 139 -2.36 13.28 -3.38
CA PHE A 139 -2.42 12.02 -4.14
C PHE A 139 -1.23 11.10 -3.86
N ILE A 140 0.00 11.64 -3.87
CA ILE A 140 1.24 10.88 -3.65
C ILE A 140 1.23 10.08 -2.32
N PRO A 141 1.02 10.71 -1.14
CA PRO A 141 1.03 10.00 0.14
C PRO A 141 -0.09 8.96 0.23
N HIS A 142 -1.27 9.28 -0.31
CA HIS A 142 -2.40 8.36 -0.30
C HIS A 142 -2.14 7.13 -1.17
N PHE A 143 -1.57 7.33 -2.36
CA PHE A 143 -1.18 6.26 -3.27
C PHE A 143 -0.08 5.38 -2.69
N ALA A 144 0.95 5.98 -2.08
CA ALA A 144 2.04 5.24 -1.44
C ALA A 144 1.52 4.33 -0.32
N VAL A 145 0.65 4.85 0.56
CA VAL A 145 0.02 4.06 1.64
C VAL A 145 -0.84 2.94 1.06
N SER A 146 -1.70 3.23 0.07
CA SER A 146 -2.51 2.21 -0.61
C SER A 146 -1.66 1.09 -1.20
N ARG A 147 -0.55 1.44 -1.87
CA ARG A 147 0.36 0.47 -2.46
C ARG A 147 1.03 -0.38 -1.39
N MET A 148 1.43 0.20 -0.26
CA MET A 148 2.00 -0.54 0.87
C MET A 148 1.00 -1.53 1.47
N ILE A 149 -0.26 -1.12 1.66
CA ILE A 149 -1.34 -1.98 2.14
C ILE A 149 -1.55 -3.14 1.16
N ALA A 150 -1.70 -2.84 -0.13
CA ALA A 150 -1.91 -3.85 -1.17
C ALA A 150 -0.75 -4.85 -1.24
N MET A 151 0.50 -4.39 -1.14
CA MET A 151 1.68 -5.26 -1.12
C MET A 151 1.69 -6.18 0.11
N ARG A 152 1.36 -5.65 1.30
CA ARG A 152 1.29 -6.43 2.54
C ARG A 152 0.15 -7.45 2.48
N GLN A 153 -1.05 -7.03 2.07
CA GLN A 153 -2.20 -7.91 1.92
C GLN A 153 -1.91 -9.03 0.93
N LYS A 154 -1.32 -8.71 -0.23
CA LYS A 154 -0.89 -9.72 -1.20
C LYS A 154 0.07 -10.73 -0.57
N LYS A 155 1.12 -10.27 0.11
CA LYS A 155 2.09 -11.15 0.80
C LYS A 155 1.40 -12.02 1.87
N PHE A 156 0.47 -11.44 2.63
CA PHE A 156 -0.34 -12.18 3.60
C PHE A 156 -1.16 -13.27 2.92
N THR A 157 -1.96 -12.94 1.89
CA THR A 157 -2.83 -13.90 1.18
C THR A 157 -2.06 -15.03 0.51
N THR A 158 -0.81 -14.80 0.09
CA THR A 158 0.06 -15.83 -0.49
C THR A 158 0.56 -16.83 0.54
N LEU A 159 0.91 -16.37 1.75
CA LEU A 159 1.41 -17.23 2.83
C LEU A 159 0.29 -17.85 3.68
N PHE A 160 -0.91 -17.28 3.61
CA PHE A 160 -2.02 -17.67 4.49
C PHE A 160 -2.48 -19.14 4.37
N PRO A 161 -2.53 -19.77 3.19
CA PRO A 161 -2.86 -21.20 3.10
C PRO A 161 -1.89 -22.10 3.86
N GLU A 162 -0.60 -21.77 3.86
CA GLU A 162 0.43 -22.50 4.60
C GLU A 162 0.23 -22.39 6.12
N ALA A 163 -0.20 -21.22 6.60
CA ALA A 163 -0.59 -21.05 7.99
C ALA A 163 -1.81 -21.90 8.37
N ILE A 164 -2.80 -22.01 7.48
CA ILE A 164 -3.95 -22.90 7.70
C ILE A 164 -3.49 -24.35 7.75
N ASP A 165 -2.59 -24.78 6.87
CA ASP A 165 -2.05 -26.14 6.87
C ASP A 165 -1.29 -26.47 8.16
N LEU A 166 -0.60 -25.48 8.75
CA LEU A 166 0.01 -25.65 10.07
C LEU A 166 -1.05 -25.82 11.17
N ILE A 167 -2.15 -25.07 11.13
CA ILE A 167 -3.27 -25.24 12.07
C ILE A 167 -3.90 -26.63 11.91
N VAL A 168 -4.18 -27.04 10.67
CA VAL A 168 -4.78 -28.35 10.36
C VAL A 168 -3.89 -29.49 10.87
N ARG A 169 -2.56 -29.40 10.70
CA ARG A 169 -1.61 -30.38 11.23
C ARG A 169 -1.67 -30.46 12.75
N GLY A 170 -1.71 -29.32 13.45
CA GLY A 170 -1.85 -29.28 14.91
C GLY A 170 -3.16 -29.90 15.40
N LEU A 171 -4.28 -29.59 14.73
CA LEU A 171 -5.59 -30.18 15.05
C LEU A 171 -5.61 -31.69 14.83
N LYS A 172 -5.01 -32.19 13.75
CA LYS A 172 -4.91 -33.64 13.47
C LYS A 172 -4.03 -34.38 14.47
N SER A 173 -3.05 -33.70 15.08
CA SER A 173 -2.28 -34.25 16.20
C SER A 173 -2.97 -34.12 17.57
N GLY A 174 -4.22 -33.65 17.60
CA GLY A 174 -4.99 -33.47 18.83
C GLY A 174 -4.67 -32.21 19.63
N LEU A 175 -3.93 -31.25 19.05
CA LEU A 175 -3.69 -29.98 19.73
C LEU A 175 -4.98 -29.15 19.77
N PRO A 176 -5.22 -28.41 20.88
CA PRO A 176 -6.25 -27.39 20.90
C PRO A 176 -6.05 -26.35 19.79
N VAL A 177 -7.15 -25.77 19.29
CA VAL A 177 -7.13 -24.74 18.24
C VAL A 177 -6.25 -23.56 18.65
N THR A 178 -6.32 -23.15 19.91
CA THR A 178 -5.55 -22.03 20.47
C THR A 178 -4.04 -22.27 20.36
N GLU A 179 -3.56 -23.47 20.70
CA GLU A 179 -2.14 -23.83 20.57
C GLU A 179 -1.70 -23.91 19.11
N SER A 180 -2.58 -24.41 18.24
CA SER A 180 -2.34 -24.42 16.80
C SER A 180 -2.18 -23.00 16.23
N ILE A 181 -2.98 -22.04 16.70
CA ILE A 181 -2.84 -20.61 16.36
C ILE A 181 -1.52 -20.02 16.90
N PHE A 182 -1.11 -20.42 18.11
CA PHE A 182 0.16 -19.95 18.69
C PHE A 182 1.37 -20.48 17.91
N ALA A 183 1.31 -21.71 17.41
CA ALA A 183 2.34 -22.30 16.55
C ALA A 183 2.55 -21.47 15.27
N VAL A 184 1.45 -21.04 14.62
CA VAL A 184 1.52 -20.15 13.44
C VAL A 184 2.27 -18.86 13.74
N GLY A 185 2.02 -18.24 14.90
CA GLY A 185 2.74 -17.02 15.30
C GLY A 185 4.26 -17.22 15.45
N ARG A 186 4.71 -18.43 15.78
CA ARG A 186 6.12 -18.76 15.98
C ARG A 186 6.82 -19.21 14.70
N GLU A 187 6.13 -19.98 13.87
CA GLU A 187 6.73 -20.68 12.73
C GLU A 187 6.55 -19.98 11.38
N MET A 188 5.51 -19.15 11.22
CA MET A 188 5.25 -18.48 9.95
C MET A 188 6.03 -17.18 9.78
N ASP A 189 6.43 -16.93 8.53
CA ASP A 189 7.06 -15.70 8.11
C ASP A 189 6.13 -14.47 8.19
N ASP A 190 6.75 -13.29 8.27
CA ASP A 190 6.05 -12.02 8.24
C ASP A 190 5.44 -11.77 6.83
N PRO A 191 4.17 -11.33 6.71
CA PRO A 191 3.36 -10.66 7.74
C PRO A 191 2.41 -11.57 8.53
N VAL A 192 2.29 -12.87 8.18
CA VAL A 192 1.34 -13.78 8.82
C VAL A 192 1.74 -14.04 10.28
N GLY A 193 3.02 -14.37 10.52
CA GLY A 193 3.54 -14.60 11.88
C GLY A 193 3.30 -13.40 12.81
N VAL A 194 3.51 -12.16 12.35
CA VAL A 194 3.26 -10.95 13.17
C VAL A 194 1.79 -10.83 13.59
N GLU A 195 0.84 -11.05 12.70
CA GLU A 195 -0.57 -10.91 13.06
C GLU A 195 -1.06 -12.05 13.95
N PHE A 196 -0.59 -13.28 13.72
CA PHE A 196 -0.88 -14.41 14.61
C PHE A 196 -0.22 -14.27 15.99
N ARG A 197 0.97 -13.66 16.09
CA ARG A 197 1.57 -13.27 17.38
C ARG A 197 0.70 -12.25 18.12
N LYS A 198 0.20 -11.22 17.43
CA LYS A 198 -0.72 -10.24 18.05
C LYS A 198 -2.02 -10.89 18.53
N ILE A 199 -2.59 -11.82 17.75
CA ILE A 199 -3.77 -12.59 18.15
C ILE A 199 -3.44 -13.42 19.41
N SER A 200 -2.27 -14.05 19.44
CA SER A 200 -1.80 -14.83 20.59
C SER A 200 -1.64 -13.96 21.84
N ASP A 201 -1.06 -12.76 21.69
CA ASP A 201 -0.89 -11.79 22.77
C ASP A 201 -2.25 -11.29 23.28
N ASP A 202 -3.19 -11.00 22.38
CA ASP A 202 -4.57 -10.60 22.71
C ASP A 202 -5.28 -11.68 23.55
N ILE A 203 -5.14 -12.96 23.18
CA ILE A 203 -5.70 -14.09 23.92
C ILE A 203 -5.04 -14.22 25.31
N ARG A 204 -3.71 -14.09 25.39
CA ARG A 204 -2.97 -14.12 26.66
C ARG A 204 -3.32 -12.97 27.60
N LEU A 205 -3.74 -11.84 27.05
CA LEU A 205 -4.24 -10.68 27.78
C LEU A 205 -5.71 -10.83 28.23
N GLY A 206 -6.33 -11.99 27.98
CA GLY A 206 -7.67 -12.32 28.45
C GLY A 206 -8.80 -12.04 27.47
N LYS A 207 -8.51 -11.67 26.21
CA LYS A 207 -9.56 -11.61 25.18
C LYS A 207 -9.98 -13.02 24.77
N THR A 208 -11.25 -13.18 24.40
CA THR A 208 -11.69 -14.42 23.79
C THR A 208 -11.01 -14.62 22.43
N MET A 209 -10.83 -15.88 22.04
CA MET A 209 -10.23 -16.21 20.73
C MET A 209 -11.06 -15.62 19.58
N SER A 210 -12.39 -15.66 19.68
CA SER A 210 -13.30 -15.08 18.69
C SER A 210 -13.06 -13.57 18.55
N ASP A 211 -13.04 -12.83 19.67
CA ASP A 211 -12.83 -11.38 19.65
C ASP A 211 -11.43 -11.00 19.11
N ALA A 212 -10.41 -11.76 19.47
CA ALA A 212 -9.04 -11.54 19.00
C ALA A 212 -8.93 -11.74 17.48
N LEU A 213 -9.60 -12.76 16.94
CA LEU A 213 -9.65 -13.05 15.51
C LEU A 213 -10.47 -12.01 14.76
N TRP A 214 -11.66 -11.62 15.26
CA TRP A 214 -12.48 -10.58 14.66
C TRP A 214 -11.76 -9.23 14.64
N SER A 215 -11.08 -8.85 15.72
CA SER A 215 -10.26 -7.62 15.75
C SER A 215 -9.11 -7.64 14.75
N ALA A 216 -8.58 -8.82 14.40
CA ALA A 216 -7.58 -8.95 13.35
C ALA A 216 -8.14 -8.76 11.94
N THR A 217 -9.44 -9.01 11.72
CA THR A 217 -10.09 -8.80 10.40
C THR A 217 -10.04 -7.33 9.98
N ASP A 218 -10.24 -6.39 10.91
CA ASP A 218 -10.16 -4.94 10.64
C ASP A 218 -8.75 -4.48 10.25
N ARG A 219 -7.72 -5.14 10.79
CA ARG A 219 -6.31 -4.81 10.54
C ARG A 219 -5.76 -5.44 9.27
N LEU A 220 -6.20 -6.66 8.94
CA LEU A 220 -5.77 -7.37 7.74
C LEU A 220 -6.57 -6.91 6.52
N ALA A 221 -7.88 -6.71 6.69
CA ALA A 221 -8.82 -6.32 5.65
C ALA A 221 -8.71 -7.20 4.38
N THR A 222 -8.46 -8.50 4.55
CA THR A 222 -8.45 -9.49 3.48
C THR A 222 -9.69 -10.39 3.57
N GLN A 223 -10.27 -10.74 2.43
CA GLN A 223 -11.45 -11.61 2.39
C GLN A 223 -11.11 -13.01 2.91
N GLU A 224 -9.94 -13.52 2.54
CA GLU A 224 -9.44 -14.84 2.89
C GLU A 224 -9.36 -15.03 4.42
N PHE A 225 -8.85 -14.03 5.15
CA PHE A 225 -8.81 -14.07 6.61
C PHE A 225 -10.20 -13.97 7.23
N LYS A 226 -11.09 -13.13 6.67
CA LYS A 226 -12.48 -13.02 7.14
C LYS A 226 -13.23 -14.35 6.98
N PHE A 227 -13.05 -15.05 5.85
CA PHE A 227 -13.60 -16.40 5.65
C PHE A 227 -13.07 -17.39 6.68
N PHE A 228 -11.77 -17.36 6.97
CA PHE A 228 -11.19 -18.19 8.03
C PHE A 228 -11.83 -17.94 9.41
N VAL A 229 -11.99 -16.68 9.82
CA VAL A 229 -12.61 -16.35 11.12
C VAL A 229 -14.05 -16.84 11.18
N ILE A 230 -14.83 -16.65 10.11
CA ILE A 230 -16.21 -17.12 10.02
C ILE A 230 -16.27 -18.65 10.12
N SER A 231 -15.50 -19.35 9.27
CA SER A 231 -15.46 -20.82 9.26
C SER A 231 -15.04 -21.40 10.61
N LEU A 232 -14.04 -20.80 11.27
CA LEU A 232 -13.59 -21.25 12.57
C LEU A 232 -14.65 -21.05 13.66
N SER A 233 -15.31 -19.89 13.67
CA SER A 233 -16.33 -19.55 14.66
C SER A 233 -17.53 -20.49 14.54
N VAL A 234 -18.06 -20.66 13.32
CA VAL A 234 -19.19 -21.57 13.05
C VAL A 234 -18.85 -23.00 13.44
N GLN A 235 -17.65 -23.47 13.13
CA GLN A 235 -17.27 -24.85 13.36
C GLN A 235 -16.99 -25.14 14.85
N GLN A 236 -16.54 -24.15 15.62
CA GLN A 236 -16.40 -24.25 17.07
C GLN A 236 -17.75 -24.29 17.79
N GLU A 237 -18.73 -23.52 17.33
CA GLU A 237 -20.09 -23.53 17.91
C GLU A 237 -20.85 -24.82 17.60
N THR A 238 -20.68 -25.35 16.39
CA THR A 238 -21.38 -26.57 15.92
C THR A 238 -20.67 -27.87 16.27
N GLY A 239 -19.41 -27.81 16.73
CA GLY A 239 -18.66 -28.98 17.21
C GLY A 239 -18.22 -29.99 16.15
N GLY A 240 -18.40 -29.71 14.86
CA GLY A 240 -17.95 -30.61 13.79
C GLY A 240 -16.44 -30.57 13.50
N ASN A 241 -16.02 -31.18 12.38
CA ASN A 241 -14.61 -31.44 12.07
C ASN A 241 -13.83 -30.18 11.62
N LEU A 242 -13.28 -29.44 12.59
CA LEU A 242 -12.42 -28.26 12.36
C LEU A 242 -11.26 -28.52 11.41
N ALA A 243 -10.59 -29.68 11.54
CA ALA A 243 -9.43 -30.00 10.71
C ALA A 243 -9.81 -30.15 9.24
N GLU A 244 -10.95 -30.77 8.95
CA GLU A 244 -11.47 -30.95 7.59
C GLU A 244 -11.94 -29.63 6.99
N THR A 245 -12.74 -28.85 7.72
CA THR A 245 -13.23 -27.55 7.26
C THR A 245 -12.09 -26.58 6.93
N LEU A 246 -11.06 -26.52 7.80
CA LEU A 246 -9.89 -25.69 7.55
C LEU A 246 -9.01 -26.25 6.41
N SER A 247 -8.90 -27.58 6.27
CA SER A 247 -8.19 -28.20 5.14
C SER A 247 -8.86 -27.85 3.81
N ASN A 248 -10.19 -27.90 3.75
CA ASN A 248 -10.96 -27.51 2.57
C ASN A 248 -10.77 -26.02 2.24
N LEU A 249 -10.75 -25.16 3.27
CA LEU A 249 -10.46 -23.74 3.09
C LEU A 249 -9.06 -23.51 2.51
N SER A 250 -8.02 -24.19 3.02
CA SER A 250 -6.66 -24.09 2.47
C SER A 250 -6.63 -24.46 0.98
N THR A 251 -7.27 -25.56 0.60
CA THR A 251 -7.41 -26.00 -0.80
C THR A 251 -8.10 -24.93 -1.65
N ILE A 252 -9.22 -24.38 -1.20
CA ILE A 252 -9.96 -23.33 -1.92
C ILE A 252 -9.07 -22.10 -2.13
N LEU A 253 -8.35 -21.65 -1.11
CA LEU A 253 -7.47 -20.48 -1.19
C LEU A 253 -6.33 -20.70 -2.19
N ARG A 254 -5.70 -21.89 -2.18
CA ARG A 254 -4.66 -22.26 -3.15
C ARG A 254 -5.21 -22.30 -4.57
N SER A 255 -6.38 -22.89 -4.79
CA SER A 255 -7.04 -22.93 -6.10
C SER A 255 -7.34 -21.52 -6.62
N ARG A 256 -7.80 -20.59 -5.77
CA ARG A 256 -7.98 -19.18 -6.16
C ARG A 256 -6.66 -18.50 -6.53
N GLN A 257 -5.59 -18.77 -5.80
CA GLN A 257 -4.27 -18.23 -6.12
C GLN A 257 -3.75 -18.78 -7.46
N GLN A 258 -3.88 -20.08 -7.70
CA GLN A 258 -3.49 -20.72 -8.96
C GLN A 258 -4.30 -20.17 -10.13
N MET A 259 -5.61 -19.97 -9.95
CA MET A 259 -6.48 -19.36 -10.96
C MET A 259 -6.00 -17.94 -11.31
N ARG A 260 -5.69 -17.10 -10.31
CA ARG A 260 -5.13 -15.75 -10.55
C ARG A 260 -3.81 -15.79 -11.31
N LEU A 261 -2.93 -16.75 -10.99
CA LEU A 261 -1.66 -16.94 -11.70
C LEU A 261 -1.88 -17.42 -13.14
N LYS A 262 -2.81 -18.35 -13.36
CA LYS A 262 -3.19 -18.86 -14.68
C LYS A 262 -3.80 -17.75 -15.55
N ILE A 263 -4.73 -16.95 -15.01
CA ILE A 263 -5.29 -15.77 -15.68
C ILE A 263 -4.16 -14.80 -16.07
N LYS A 264 -3.23 -14.52 -15.14
CA LYS A 264 -2.09 -13.64 -15.43
C LYS A 264 -1.19 -14.21 -16.54
N ALA A 265 -0.92 -15.51 -16.55
CA ALA A 265 -0.09 -16.16 -17.56
C ALA A 265 -0.77 -16.12 -18.94
N MET A 266 -2.04 -16.56 -19.03
CA MET A 266 -2.81 -16.58 -20.29
C MET A 266 -3.03 -15.16 -20.85
N SER A 267 -3.35 -14.18 -19.98
CA SER A 267 -3.51 -12.78 -20.42
C SER A 267 -2.20 -12.11 -20.83
N SER A 268 -1.03 -12.65 -20.46
CA SER A 268 0.27 -12.04 -20.82
C SER A 268 0.56 -12.15 -22.31
N GLU A 269 0.15 -13.23 -22.97
CA GLU A 269 0.32 -13.40 -24.41
C GLU A 269 -0.52 -12.37 -25.18
N GLY A 270 -1.81 -12.27 -24.88
CA GLY A 270 -2.70 -11.28 -25.50
C GLY A 270 -2.26 -9.84 -25.24
N ARG A 271 -1.76 -9.53 -24.03
CA ARG A 271 -1.21 -8.20 -23.70
C ARG A 271 0.08 -7.89 -24.46
N ALA A 272 0.96 -8.86 -24.63
CA ALA A 272 2.20 -8.67 -25.38
C ALA A 272 1.90 -8.40 -26.86
N SER A 273 1.02 -9.19 -27.48
CA SER A 273 0.60 -8.99 -28.87
C SER A 273 -0.09 -7.64 -29.07
N ALA A 274 -0.98 -7.25 -28.15
CA ALA A 274 -1.62 -5.93 -28.17
C ALA A 274 -0.61 -4.77 -28.06
N MET A 275 0.40 -4.91 -27.20
CA MET A 275 1.45 -3.91 -27.02
C MET A 275 2.33 -3.79 -28.27
N ILE A 276 2.68 -4.92 -28.90
CA ILE A 276 3.46 -4.93 -30.15
C ILE A 276 2.66 -4.21 -31.25
N ILE A 277 1.41 -4.62 -31.48
CA ILE A 277 0.55 -4.04 -32.53
C ILE A 277 0.29 -2.54 -32.27
N GLY A 278 0.04 -2.16 -31.02
CA GLY A 278 -0.18 -0.76 -30.64
C GLY A 278 1.07 0.12 -30.76
N ALA A 279 2.28 -0.46 -30.63
CA ALA A 279 3.54 0.27 -30.74
C ALA A 279 4.02 0.43 -32.20
N LEU A 280 3.62 -0.47 -33.10
CA LEU A 280 4.06 -0.48 -34.52
C LEU A 280 3.92 0.88 -35.23
N PRO A 281 2.77 1.60 -35.15
CA PRO A 281 2.62 2.87 -35.86
C PRO A 281 3.61 3.94 -35.40
N PHE A 282 3.93 3.99 -34.10
CA PHE A 282 4.90 4.94 -33.54
C PHE A 282 6.33 4.59 -33.92
N ILE A 283 6.67 3.30 -33.92
CA ILE A 283 7.99 2.82 -34.35
C ILE A 283 8.19 3.12 -35.84
N MET A 284 7.20 2.80 -36.68
CA MET A 284 7.22 3.10 -38.11
C MET A 284 7.31 4.61 -38.37
N PHE A 285 6.55 5.42 -37.65
CA PHE A 285 6.64 6.86 -37.73
C PHE A 285 8.03 7.39 -37.40
N GLY A 286 8.64 6.90 -36.31
CA GLY A 286 10.01 7.26 -35.94
C GLY A 286 11.06 6.86 -36.98
N ILE A 287 10.91 5.69 -37.60
CA ILE A 287 11.81 5.22 -38.68
C ILE A 287 11.64 6.08 -39.93
N ILE A 288 10.41 6.40 -40.34
CA ILE A 288 10.15 7.23 -41.51
C ILE A 288 10.70 8.65 -41.28
N MET A 289 10.58 9.19 -40.07
CA MET A 289 11.12 10.50 -39.73
C MET A 289 12.65 10.56 -39.83
N THR A 290 13.37 9.46 -39.54
CA THR A 290 14.84 9.41 -39.64
C THR A 290 15.33 9.05 -41.03
N MET A 291 14.65 8.15 -41.74
CA MET A 291 15.08 7.71 -43.08
C MET A 291 14.62 8.64 -44.21
N ASN A 292 13.43 9.23 -44.09
CA ASN A 292 12.86 10.11 -45.11
C ASN A 292 12.09 11.28 -44.46
N PRO A 293 12.82 12.29 -43.93
CA PRO A 293 12.22 13.43 -43.25
C PRO A 293 11.32 14.27 -44.17
N GLU A 294 11.59 14.30 -45.47
CA GLU A 294 10.77 15.02 -46.45
C GLU A 294 9.39 14.37 -46.59
N TYR A 295 9.31 13.04 -46.64
CA TYR A 295 8.03 12.32 -46.62
C TYR A 295 7.27 12.48 -45.29
N ALA A 296 7.97 12.44 -44.15
CA ALA A 296 7.36 12.67 -42.84
C ALA A 296 6.82 14.10 -42.68
N SER A 297 7.44 15.09 -43.33
CA SER A 297 7.06 16.50 -43.24
C SER A 297 5.64 16.77 -43.75
N VAL A 298 5.17 15.99 -44.73
CA VAL A 298 3.81 16.05 -45.28
C VAL A 298 2.74 15.87 -44.20
N LEU A 299 3.03 15.04 -43.18
CA LEU A 299 2.11 14.80 -42.07
C LEU A 299 1.86 16.07 -41.23
N TYR A 300 2.83 16.98 -41.20
CA TYR A 300 2.76 18.25 -40.46
C TYR A 300 2.36 19.44 -41.32
N THR A 301 2.61 19.40 -42.63
CA THR A 301 2.37 20.54 -43.53
C THR A 301 1.04 20.48 -44.28
N ASP A 302 0.52 19.29 -44.60
CA ASP A 302 -0.75 19.15 -45.32
C ASP A 302 -1.95 19.01 -44.36
N PRO A 303 -2.94 19.92 -44.40
CA PRO A 303 -4.15 19.84 -43.58
C PRO A 303 -4.91 18.52 -43.71
N ARG A 304 -4.87 17.86 -44.88
CA ARG A 304 -5.54 16.56 -45.09
C ARG A 304 -4.86 15.44 -44.31
N ALA A 305 -3.53 15.45 -44.29
CA ALA A 305 -2.73 14.47 -43.56
C ALA A 305 -2.89 14.63 -42.04
N GLN A 306 -3.00 15.88 -41.55
CA GLN A 306 -3.30 16.17 -40.15
C GLN A 306 -4.66 15.60 -39.72
N ILE A 307 -5.74 15.83 -40.50
CA ILE A 307 -7.07 15.29 -40.21
C ILE A 307 -7.05 13.75 -40.22
N ALA A 308 -6.40 13.14 -41.22
CA ALA A 308 -6.25 11.69 -41.30
C ALA A 308 -5.47 11.11 -40.12
N SER A 309 -4.42 11.80 -39.63
CA SER A 309 -3.63 11.38 -38.47
C SER A 309 -4.42 11.44 -37.15
N VAL A 310 -5.27 12.47 -36.97
CA VAL A 310 -6.15 12.56 -35.81
C VAL A 310 -7.21 11.44 -35.87
N GLY A 311 -7.78 11.20 -37.04
CA GLY A 311 -8.71 10.09 -37.26
C GLY A 311 -8.10 8.72 -36.96
N SER A 312 -6.87 8.47 -37.41
CA SER A 312 -6.17 7.21 -37.15
C SER A 312 -5.81 7.04 -35.67
N LEU A 313 -5.41 8.10 -34.96
CA LEU A 313 -5.16 8.06 -33.52
C LEU A 313 -6.43 7.75 -32.72
N ILE A 314 -7.57 8.34 -33.09
CA ILE A 314 -8.87 8.04 -32.45
C ILE A 314 -9.24 6.58 -32.70
N TRP A 315 -9.13 6.10 -33.95
CA TRP A 315 -9.45 4.72 -34.30
C TRP A 315 -8.54 3.72 -33.57
N MET A 316 -7.25 4.04 -33.46
CA MET A 316 -6.29 3.24 -32.70
C MET A 316 -6.60 3.26 -31.20
N GLY A 317 -7.01 4.40 -30.65
CA GLY A 317 -7.46 4.52 -29.27
C GLY A 317 -8.67 3.63 -28.97
N ILE A 318 -9.66 3.61 -29.87
CA ILE A 318 -10.83 2.73 -29.78
C ILE A 318 -10.40 1.26 -29.85
N GLY A 319 -9.52 0.91 -30.81
CA GLY A 319 -8.99 -0.45 -30.95
C GLY A 319 -8.24 -0.92 -29.69
N MET A 320 -7.35 -0.10 -29.15
CA MET A 320 -6.65 -0.40 -27.89
C MET A 320 -7.60 -0.51 -26.71
N PHE A 321 -8.63 0.33 -26.63
CA PHE A 321 -9.65 0.25 -25.59
C PHE A 321 -10.44 -1.07 -25.67
N MET A 322 -10.85 -1.49 -26.87
CA MET A 322 -11.54 -2.76 -27.07
C MET A 322 -10.67 -3.96 -26.67
N ILE A 323 -9.40 -3.97 -27.08
CA ILE A 323 -8.44 -5.02 -26.71
C ILE A 323 -8.23 -5.05 -25.18
N SER A 324 -8.07 -3.88 -24.56
CA SER A 324 -7.95 -3.76 -23.10
C SER A 324 -9.18 -4.34 -22.38
N LYS A 325 -10.38 -4.07 -22.90
CA LYS A 325 -11.64 -4.58 -22.36
C LYS A 325 -11.73 -6.11 -22.47
N MET A 326 -11.44 -6.68 -23.64
CA MET A 326 -11.47 -8.13 -23.87
C MET A 326 -10.51 -8.87 -22.92
N ILE A 327 -9.31 -8.33 -22.69
CA ILE A 327 -8.31 -8.91 -21.78
C ILE A 327 -8.72 -8.76 -20.31
N SER A 328 -9.51 -7.74 -19.97
CA SER A 328 -9.94 -7.48 -18.59
C SER A 328 -11.13 -8.32 -18.12
N PHE A 329 -11.91 -8.91 -19.05
CA PHE A 329 -13.14 -9.65 -18.73
C PHE A 329 -12.92 -10.99 -18.03
N GLU A 330 -11.67 -11.42 -17.85
CA GLU A 330 -11.31 -12.67 -17.16
C GLU A 330 -10.70 -12.45 -15.75
N ILE A 331 -10.75 -11.23 -15.21
CA ILE A 331 -10.24 -10.87 -13.86
C ILE A 331 -11.37 -10.86 -12.83
#